data_AF-A0A938CRM5-F1
#
_entry.id   AF-A0A938CRM5-F1
#
_cell.length_a   1.000
_cell.length_b   1.000
_cell.length_c   1.000
_cell.angle_alpha   90.00
_cell.angle_beta   90.00
_cell.angle_gamma   90.00
#
_symmetry.space_group_name_H-M   'P 1'
#
loop_
_entity.id
_entity.type
_entity.pdbx_description
1 polymer ?
#
loop_
_entity_poly.entity_id
_entity_poly.type
_entity_poly.pdbx_seq_one_letter_code
_entity_poly.pdbx_strand_id
1 'polypeptide(L)'
;MIGGVGGWAATSQLSGAVIAPGTIVVQSNVKKVQHPTGGIVGAIMVKEGDAVEEGQLLMRLDDTLTKATLGIVRSQLNELTAREARLLAERDGAGSIAFPENLTAQASDRSVAAATAGEEKLFESRRNTRNGQKAQLRERIAQTNEEIRGLSAQLSGKETEIKFIGEELVGVTDLYKKNLIPIIRYMQLQRDQAKLQGDLGHLIAEVARARVKISETELQVIQIDQDFRTEVLRELRDAQGRIAELRERVTAAEDQLRRVDIIAPQSGTVHQLSVHTVGGVIANGETVMQIVPRSDDLVVEAKVAPQDIDQLAVGAKTVVRIMAGNQRTMPDIGGALTRISADLTREPQTNLAYYVVRVALDPQETGRLGDLKLVPGMPAETFIQTQQRTPLEYLLKPFQEQIARAFRER
;
A
#
# COMPACT_ATOMS: atom_id res chain seq x y z
N MET A 1 -67.75 38.18 -24.24
CA MET A 1 -66.76 38.20 -23.13
C MET A 1 -66.15 36.81 -22.89
N ILE A 2 -65.56 36.18 -23.91
CA ILE A 2 -64.87 34.88 -23.76
C ILE A 2 -63.38 35.02 -24.14
N GLY A 3 -63.04 35.90 -25.10
CA GLY A 3 -61.64 36.22 -25.42
C GLY A 3 -60.87 37.00 -24.34
N GLY A 4 -61.55 37.84 -23.55
CA GLY A 4 -60.90 38.63 -22.49
C GLY A 4 -60.49 37.80 -21.26
N VAL A 5 -61.32 36.83 -20.88
CA VAL A 5 -61.03 35.94 -19.73
C VAL A 5 -60.02 34.85 -20.12
N GLY A 6 -60.10 34.31 -21.35
CA GLY A 6 -59.11 33.35 -21.86
C GLY A 6 -57.72 33.96 -22.05
N GLY A 7 -57.65 35.21 -22.54
CA GLY A 7 -56.38 35.96 -22.64
C GLY A 7 -55.78 36.23 -21.26
N TRP A 8 -56.58 36.72 -20.30
CA TRP A 8 -56.13 36.96 -18.93
C TRP A 8 -55.72 35.66 -18.20
N ALA A 9 -56.44 34.56 -18.42
CA ALA A 9 -56.10 33.25 -17.86
C ALA A 9 -54.82 32.63 -18.43
N ALA A 10 -54.38 33.06 -19.61
CA ALA A 10 -53.13 32.64 -20.25
C ALA A 10 -51.94 33.54 -19.89
N THR A 11 -52.18 34.81 -19.51
CA THR A 11 -51.10 35.79 -19.24
C THR A 11 -50.97 36.21 -17.78
N SER A 12 -51.95 35.90 -16.92
CA SER A 12 -51.90 36.22 -15.50
C SER A 12 -51.12 35.16 -14.74
N GLN A 13 -50.11 35.60 -13.97
CA GLN A 13 -49.30 34.73 -13.12
C GLN A 13 -49.88 34.74 -11.71
N LEU A 14 -50.39 33.59 -11.25
CA LEU A 14 -50.79 33.42 -9.86
C LEU A 14 -49.56 33.03 -9.04
N SER A 15 -49.21 33.86 -8.05
CA SER A 15 -48.22 33.51 -7.04
C SER A 15 -48.94 32.86 -5.87
N GLY A 16 -48.74 31.55 -5.67
CA GLY A 16 -49.23 30.82 -4.51
C GLY A 16 -48.15 30.68 -3.44
N ALA A 17 -48.55 30.25 -2.25
CA ALA A 17 -47.62 29.83 -1.20
C ALA A 17 -48.09 28.50 -0.62
N VAL A 18 -47.18 27.52 -0.54
CA VAL A 18 -47.39 26.28 0.20
C VAL A 18 -47.00 26.53 1.65
N ILE A 19 -47.92 26.25 2.57
CA ILE A 19 -47.68 26.38 4.01
C ILE A 19 -47.25 25.03 4.54
N ALA A 20 -46.06 24.99 5.13
CA ALA A 20 -45.48 23.78 5.68
C ALA A 20 -45.07 24.00 7.14
N PRO A 21 -45.64 23.25 8.10
CA PRO A 21 -45.16 23.27 9.46
C PRO A 21 -43.76 22.65 9.53
N GLY A 22 -42.88 23.22 10.33
CA GLY A 22 -41.49 22.82 10.42
C GLY A 22 -40.86 23.11 11.77
N THR A 23 -39.62 22.68 11.89
CA THR A 23 -38.80 22.89 13.10
C THR A 23 -37.43 23.40 12.70
N ILE A 24 -36.87 24.31 13.49
CA ILE A 24 -35.50 24.76 13.30
C ILE A 24 -34.55 23.61 13.66
N VAL A 25 -33.66 23.25 12.74
CA VAL A 25 -32.62 22.24 12.94
C VAL A 25 -31.28 22.84 12.55
N VAL A 26 -30.20 22.29 13.09
CA VAL A 26 -28.86 22.60 12.60
C VAL A 26 -28.70 22.10 11.17
N GLN A 27 -28.12 22.92 10.29
CA GLN A 27 -27.83 22.50 8.92
C GLN A 27 -26.89 21.29 8.88
N SER A 28 -25.92 21.30 9.79
CA SER A 28 -24.92 20.26 9.90
C SER A 28 -25.44 19.08 10.70
N ASN A 29 -24.97 17.88 10.33
CA ASN A 29 -25.27 16.69 11.10
C ASN A 29 -24.25 16.56 12.23
N VAL A 30 -24.72 16.09 13.40
CA VAL A 30 -23.84 15.70 14.50
C VAL A 30 -22.89 14.60 14.02
N LYS A 31 -21.58 14.84 14.11
CA LYS A 31 -20.58 13.84 13.73
C LYS A 31 -20.33 12.89 14.91
N LYS A 32 -20.58 11.60 14.69
CA LYS A 32 -20.25 10.54 15.65
C LYS A 32 -18.77 10.19 15.53
N VAL A 33 -18.06 10.21 16.64
CA VAL A 33 -16.67 9.77 16.74
C VAL A 33 -16.68 8.32 17.20
N GLN A 34 -16.25 7.42 16.32
CA GLN A 34 -16.23 5.98 16.54
C GLN A 34 -14.82 5.44 16.36
N HIS A 35 -14.46 4.40 17.13
CA HIS A 35 -13.18 3.72 16.96
C HIS A 35 -13.39 2.31 16.37
N PRO A 36 -12.83 2.01 15.17
CA PRO A 36 -13.14 0.78 14.45
C PRO A 36 -12.64 -0.49 15.13
N THR A 37 -11.56 -0.44 15.90
CA THR A 37 -10.98 -1.65 16.52
C THR A 37 -11.34 -1.79 18.00
N GLY A 38 -11.77 -0.70 18.65
CA GLY A 38 -11.81 -0.61 20.10
C GLY A 38 -10.42 -0.56 20.76
N GLY A 39 -10.37 -0.65 22.08
CA GLY A 39 -9.12 -0.62 22.86
C GLY A 39 -9.33 -0.19 24.32
N ILE A 40 -8.24 -0.18 25.09
CA ILE A 40 -8.23 0.33 26.47
C ILE A 40 -7.95 1.82 26.42
N VAL A 41 -8.70 2.63 27.16
CA VAL A 41 -8.48 4.08 27.23
C VAL A 41 -7.26 4.40 28.10
N GLY A 42 -6.23 5.03 27.52
CA GLY A 42 -5.01 5.43 28.21
C GLY A 42 -5.08 6.85 28.77
N ALA A 43 -5.68 7.79 28.04
CA ALA A 43 -5.89 9.16 28.48
C ALA A 43 -7.13 9.79 27.84
N ILE A 44 -7.84 10.62 28.60
CA ILE A 44 -9.01 11.40 28.15
C ILE A 44 -8.64 12.88 28.28
N MET A 45 -8.65 13.62 27.17
CA MET A 45 -8.20 15.02 27.13
C MET A 45 -9.36 16.03 27.14
N VAL A 46 -10.60 15.55 27.02
CA VAL A 46 -11.82 16.37 26.94
C VAL A 46 -12.88 15.87 27.91
N LYS A 47 -13.81 16.76 28.28
CA LYS A 47 -14.98 16.47 29.11
C LYS A 47 -16.26 16.76 28.34
N GLU A 48 -17.36 16.22 28.84
CA GLU A 48 -18.70 16.52 28.33
C GLU A 48 -18.96 18.04 28.36
N GLY A 49 -19.39 18.61 27.22
CA GLY A 49 -19.64 20.05 27.08
C GLY A 49 -18.42 20.90 26.71
N ASP A 50 -17.22 20.32 26.59
CA ASP A 50 -16.02 21.07 26.19
C ASP A 50 -16.08 21.49 24.71
N ALA A 51 -15.50 22.66 24.42
CA ALA A 51 -15.28 23.13 23.06
C ALA A 51 -14.04 22.46 22.46
N VAL A 52 -14.15 21.98 21.23
CA VAL A 52 -13.04 21.33 20.51
C VAL A 52 -12.89 21.91 19.12
N GLU A 53 -11.65 21.93 18.63
CA GLU A 53 -11.30 22.31 17.25
C GLU A 53 -11.11 21.07 16.38
N GLU A 54 -11.34 21.20 15.07
CA GLU A 54 -11.05 20.15 14.10
C GLU A 54 -9.56 19.73 14.18
N GLY A 55 -9.32 18.43 14.25
CA GLY A 55 -7.98 17.85 14.41
C GLY A 55 -7.46 17.83 15.84
N GLN A 56 -8.17 18.40 16.82
CA GLN A 56 -7.76 18.34 18.22
C GLN A 56 -7.80 16.90 18.76
N LEU A 57 -6.78 16.51 19.53
CA LEU A 57 -6.73 15.24 20.23
C LEU A 57 -7.76 15.20 21.36
N LEU A 58 -8.66 14.24 21.30
CA LEU A 58 -9.77 14.08 22.26
C LEU A 58 -9.44 13.02 23.31
N MET A 59 -8.92 11.88 22.85
CA MET A 59 -8.65 10.71 23.66
C MET A 59 -7.50 9.92 23.05
N ARG A 60 -6.73 9.23 23.88
CA ARG A 60 -5.67 8.31 23.48
C ARG A 60 -5.92 6.94 24.09
N LEU A 61 -5.89 5.91 23.27
CA LEU A 61 -5.93 4.50 23.72
C LEU A 61 -4.55 4.07 24.24
N ASP A 62 -4.47 2.95 24.94
CA ASP A 62 -3.20 2.33 25.32
C ASP A 62 -2.44 1.87 24.07
N ASP A 63 -1.28 2.48 23.82
CA ASP A 63 -0.44 2.21 22.66
C ASP A 63 0.61 1.11 22.88
N THR A 64 0.68 0.52 24.08
CA THR A 64 1.75 -0.42 24.47
C THR A 64 1.84 -1.61 23.51
N LEU A 65 0.71 -2.27 23.23
CA LEU A 65 0.65 -3.43 22.33
C LEU A 65 0.92 -3.03 20.87
N THR A 66 0.39 -1.89 20.43
CA THR A 66 0.53 -1.41 19.06
C THR A 66 1.97 -0.99 18.77
N LYS A 67 2.62 -0.28 19.69
CA LYS A 67 4.05 0.07 19.64
C LYS A 67 4.93 -1.17 19.66
N ALA A 68 4.64 -2.15 20.52
CA ALA A 68 5.38 -3.40 20.56
C ALA A 68 5.29 -4.15 19.23
N THR A 69 4.08 -4.23 18.66
CA THR A 69 3.85 -4.87 17.36
C THR A 69 4.61 -4.16 16.24
N LEU A 70 4.52 -2.83 16.17
CA LEU A 70 5.28 -2.05 15.20
C LEU A 70 6.79 -2.23 15.37
N GLY A 71 7.27 -2.25 16.61
CA GLY A 71 8.68 -2.48 16.95
C GLY A 71 9.19 -3.84 16.46
N ILE A 72 8.40 -4.91 16.64
CA ILE A 72 8.73 -6.25 16.16
C ILE A 72 8.84 -6.27 14.63
N VAL A 73 7.84 -5.74 13.93
CA VAL A 73 7.82 -5.73 12.46
C VAL A 73 8.98 -4.89 11.90
N ARG A 74 9.27 -3.73 12.50
CA ARG A 74 10.42 -2.89 12.12
C ARG A 74 11.75 -3.58 12.39
N SER A 75 11.90 -4.26 13.53
CA SER A 75 13.12 -5.03 13.84
C SER A 75 13.36 -6.14 12.82
N GLN A 76 12.32 -6.88 12.44
CA GLN A 76 12.40 -7.92 11.41
C GLN A 76 12.74 -7.33 10.04
N LEU A 77 12.15 -6.18 9.69
CA LEU A 77 12.45 -5.48 8.44
C LEU A 77 13.91 -5.03 8.40
N ASN A 78 14.42 -4.48 9.49
CA ASN A 78 15.81 -4.03 9.60
C ASN A 78 16.79 -5.20 9.46
N GLU A 79 16.51 -6.34 10.10
CA GLU A 79 17.33 -7.55 9.97
C GLU A 79 17.39 -8.03 8.51
N LEU A 80 16.24 -8.13 7.84
CA LEU A 80 16.20 -8.56 6.44
C LEU A 80 16.83 -7.54 5.49
N THR A 81 16.73 -6.23 5.79
CA THR A 81 17.38 -5.19 5.00
C THR A 81 18.90 -5.28 5.11
N ALA A 82 19.44 -5.58 6.31
CA ALA A 82 20.88 -5.82 6.48
C ALA A 82 21.34 -7.05 5.69
N ARG A 83 20.54 -8.13 5.72
CA ARG A 83 20.78 -9.34 4.92
C ARG A 83 20.73 -9.06 3.42
N GLU A 84 19.75 -8.28 2.95
CA GLU A 84 19.65 -7.87 1.55
C GLU A 84 20.91 -7.11 1.13
N ALA A 85 21.40 -6.17 1.94
CA ALA A 85 22.62 -5.42 1.65
C ALA A 85 23.84 -6.36 1.49
N ARG A 86 24.00 -7.36 2.37
CA ARG A 86 25.03 -8.41 2.23
C ARG A 86 24.88 -9.15 0.90
N LEU A 87 23.67 -9.64 0.60
CA LEU A 87 23.39 -10.44 -0.59
C LEU A 87 23.62 -9.66 -1.89
N LEU A 88 23.29 -8.37 -1.92
CA LEU A 88 23.62 -7.49 -3.03
C LEU A 88 25.14 -7.35 -3.22
N ALA A 89 25.88 -7.13 -2.13
CA ALA A 89 27.34 -7.08 -2.17
C ALA A 89 27.94 -8.40 -2.67
N GLU A 90 27.42 -9.55 -2.25
CA GLU A 90 27.86 -10.87 -2.70
C GLU A 90 27.55 -11.14 -4.17
N ARG A 91 26.35 -10.76 -4.65
CA ARG A 91 25.92 -10.89 -6.05
C ARG A 91 26.81 -10.09 -7.00
N ASP A 92 27.16 -8.88 -6.57
CA ASP A 92 27.94 -7.92 -7.36
C ASP A 92 29.46 -8.12 -7.18
N GLY A 93 29.87 -9.01 -6.26
CA GLY A 93 31.28 -9.30 -6.00
C GLY A 93 32.02 -8.14 -5.33
N ALA A 94 31.31 -7.29 -4.58
CA ALA A 94 31.88 -6.13 -3.90
C ALA A 94 32.89 -6.56 -2.82
N GLY A 95 33.78 -5.64 -2.43
CA GLY A 95 34.77 -5.88 -1.37
C GLY A 95 34.24 -5.68 0.05
N SER A 96 33.11 -4.98 0.19
CA SER A 96 32.46 -4.63 1.47
C SER A 96 30.96 -4.44 1.27
N ILE A 97 30.20 -4.47 2.37
CA ILE A 97 28.75 -4.26 2.36
C ILE A 97 28.46 -2.76 2.38
N ALA A 98 27.59 -2.29 1.49
CA ALA A 98 27.04 -0.93 1.53
C ALA A 98 25.64 -0.97 2.17
N PHE A 99 25.53 -0.60 3.45
CA PHE A 99 24.24 -0.54 4.12
C PHE A 99 23.45 0.71 3.71
N PRO A 100 22.13 0.60 3.50
CA PRO A 100 21.28 1.73 3.15
C PRO A 100 21.13 2.74 4.30
N GLU A 101 20.81 3.99 3.95
CA GLU A 101 20.79 5.12 4.90
C GLU A 101 19.88 4.87 6.11
N ASN A 102 18.73 4.22 5.91
CA ASN A 102 17.77 3.89 6.96
C ASN A 102 18.37 3.04 8.10
N LEU A 103 19.32 2.14 7.79
CA LEU A 103 20.03 1.37 8.80
C LEU A 103 21.17 2.18 9.44
N THR A 104 21.90 2.96 8.64
CA THR A 104 23.01 3.79 9.16
C THR A 104 22.53 4.90 10.10
N ALA A 105 21.36 5.48 9.84
CA ALA A 105 20.73 6.47 10.71
C ALA A 105 20.30 5.86 12.06
N GLN A 106 20.06 4.55 12.11
CA GLN A 106 19.68 3.80 13.30
C GLN A 106 20.84 2.98 13.88
N ALA A 107 22.09 3.27 13.49
CA ALA A 107 23.27 2.51 13.93
C ALA A 107 23.51 2.56 15.45
N SER A 108 22.94 3.55 16.15
CA SER A 108 23.00 3.62 17.61
C SER A 108 22.04 2.64 18.31
N ASP A 109 21.06 2.08 17.59
CA ASP A 109 20.21 1.02 18.13
C ASP A 109 21.00 -0.28 18.23
N ARG A 110 21.01 -0.88 19.43
CA ARG A 110 21.73 -2.12 19.73
C ARG A 110 21.29 -3.28 18.85
N SER A 111 20.00 -3.37 18.52
CA SER A 111 19.47 -4.44 17.67
C SER A 111 20.00 -4.33 16.24
N VAL A 112 19.95 -3.11 15.68
CA VAL A 112 20.44 -2.83 14.33
C VAL A 112 21.95 -3.04 14.23
N ALA A 113 22.71 -2.50 15.19
CA ALA A 113 24.15 -2.67 15.24
C ALA A 113 24.58 -4.16 15.35
N ALA A 114 23.85 -4.96 16.12
CA ALA A 114 24.11 -6.40 16.21
C ALA A 114 23.81 -7.12 14.89
N ALA A 115 22.73 -6.74 14.20
CA ALA A 115 22.36 -7.31 12.90
C ALA A 115 23.40 -6.97 11.81
N THR A 116 23.80 -5.70 11.69
CA THR A 116 24.79 -5.28 10.68
C THR A 116 26.15 -5.92 10.93
N ALA A 117 26.64 -5.93 12.17
CA ALA A 117 27.91 -6.57 12.53
C ALA A 117 27.89 -8.09 12.32
N GLY A 118 26.72 -8.72 12.52
CA GLY A 118 26.52 -10.14 12.22
C GLY A 118 26.64 -10.44 10.71
N GLU A 119 25.99 -9.63 9.88
CA GLU A 119 26.03 -9.77 8.42
C GLU A 119 27.43 -9.45 7.84
N GLU A 120 28.16 -8.48 8.40
CA GLU A 120 29.57 -8.20 8.03
C GLU A 120 30.48 -9.41 8.31
N LYS A 121 30.41 -10.00 9.50
CA LYS A 121 31.20 -11.19 9.85
C LYS A 121 30.85 -12.38 8.96
N LEU A 122 29.57 -12.56 8.66
CA LEU A 122 29.12 -13.63 7.77
C LEU A 122 29.65 -13.43 6.35
N PHE A 123 29.60 -12.21 5.84
CA PHE A 123 30.14 -11.84 4.52
C PHE A 123 31.63 -12.15 4.40
N GLU A 124 32.44 -11.71 5.36
CA GLU A 124 33.88 -11.98 5.39
C GLU A 124 34.16 -13.48 5.45
N SER A 125 33.45 -14.21 6.31
CA SER A 125 33.58 -15.65 6.43
C SER A 125 33.26 -16.38 5.12
N ARG A 126 32.10 -16.10 4.49
CA ARG A 126 31.70 -16.70 3.21
C ARG A 126 32.70 -16.39 2.10
N ARG A 127 33.18 -15.14 2.03
CA ARG A 127 34.20 -14.72 1.07
C ARG A 127 35.52 -15.47 1.27
N ASN A 128 35.97 -15.59 2.51
CA ASN A 128 37.21 -16.29 2.85
C ASN A 128 37.12 -17.79 2.54
N THR A 129 35.99 -18.45 2.88
CA THR A 129 35.76 -19.86 2.56
C THR A 129 35.78 -20.09 1.05
N ARG A 130 35.04 -19.28 0.28
CA ARG A 130 35.02 -19.40 -1.19
C ARG A 130 36.41 -19.20 -1.80
N ASN A 131 37.13 -18.17 -1.35
CA ASN A 131 38.48 -17.90 -1.84
C ASN A 131 39.47 -19.01 -1.45
N GLY A 132 39.33 -19.58 -0.25
CA GLY A 132 40.14 -20.71 0.21
C GLY A 132 39.91 -21.96 -0.62
N GLN A 133 38.66 -22.31 -0.92
CA GLN A 133 38.32 -23.44 -1.80
C GLN A 133 38.93 -23.26 -3.20
N LYS A 134 38.79 -22.07 -3.79
CA LYS A 134 39.39 -21.76 -5.10
C LYS A 134 40.92 -21.79 -5.06
N ALA A 135 41.54 -21.31 -3.98
CA ALA A 135 42.98 -21.36 -3.81
C ALA A 135 43.50 -22.81 -3.74
N GLN A 136 42.82 -23.70 -3.02
CA GLN A 136 43.17 -25.11 -2.94
C GLN A 136 43.10 -25.81 -4.31
N LEU A 137 42.05 -25.55 -5.10
CA LEU A 137 41.93 -26.11 -6.45
C LEU A 137 42.99 -25.54 -7.41
N ARG A 138 43.32 -24.25 -7.30
CA ARG A 138 44.41 -23.63 -8.07
C ARG A 138 45.77 -24.20 -7.72
N GLU A 139 46.02 -24.49 -6.45
CA GLU A 139 47.23 -25.16 -6.02
C GLU A 139 47.33 -26.58 -6.61
N ARG A 140 46.22 -27.31 -6.66
CA ARG A 140 46.16 -28.62 -7.33
C ARG A 140 46.46 -28.53 -8.83
N ILE A 141 45.98 -27.47 -9.50
CA ILE A 141 46.32 -27.17 -10.90
C ILE A 141 47.82 -26.89 -11.04
N ALA A 142 48.41 -26.09 -10.15
CA ALA A 142 49.84 -25.80 -10.17
C ALA A 142 50.68 -27.08 -10.01
N GLN A 143 50.32 -27.96 -9.07
CA GLN A 143 50.97 -29.27 -8.86
C GLN A 143 50.86 -30.17 -10.10
N THR A 144 49.70 -30.23 -10.74
CA THR A 144 49.51 -31.03 -11.97
C THR A 144 50.30 -30.44 -13.15
N ASN A 145 50.51 -29.13 -13.20
CA ASN A 145 51.39 -28.51 -14.19
C ASN A 145 52.87 -28.86 -13.96
N GLU A 146 53.32 -28.95 -12.70
CA GLU A 146 54.66 -29.47 -12.38
C GLU A 146 54.83 -30.94 -12.82
N GLU A 147 53.82 -31.77 -12.59
CA GLU A 147 53.79 -33.16 -13.08
C GLU A 147 53.93 -33.22 -14.61
N ILE A 148 53.18 -32.39 -15.35
CA ILE A 148 53.29 -32.29 -16.81
C ILE A 148 54.68 -31.85 -17.23
N ARG A 149 55.31 -30.90 -16.53
CA ARG A 149 56.69 -30.48 -16.84
C ARG A 149 57.68 -31.64 -16.70
N GLY A 150 57.56 -32.44 -15.63
CA GLY A 150 58.37 -33.64 -15.44
C GLY A 150 58.18 -34.67 -16.55
N LEU A 151 56.93 -35.00 -16.89
CA LEU A 151 56.59 -35.91 -17.98
C LEU A 151 57.07 -35.41 -19.34
N SER A 152 56.97 -34.10 -19.60
CA SER A 152 57.43 -33.49 -20.86
C SER A 152 58.95 -33.57 -21.01
N ALA A 153 59.70 -33.43 -19.91
CA ALA A 153 61.15 -33.63 -19.93
C ALA A 153 61.53 -35.09 -20.21
N GLN A 154 60.81 -36.05 -19.62
CA GLN A 154 61.00 -37.49 -19.92
C GLN A 154 60.67 -37.82 -21.39
N LEU A 155 59.59 -37.24 -21.91
CA LEU A 155 59.16 -37.36 -23.30
C LEU A 155 60.27 -36.87 -24.24
N SER A 156 60.81 -35.67 -24.02
CA SER A 156 61.92 -35.13 -24.82
C SER A 156 63.19 -35.99 -24.74
N GLY A 157 63.48 -36.56 -23.56
CA GLY A 157 64.57 -37.52 -23.38
C GLY A 157 64.36 -38.80 -24.22
N LYS A 158 63.15 -39.36 -24.20
CA LYS A 158 62.79 -40.55 -24.99
C LYS A 158 62.81 -40.29 -26.49
N GLU A 159 62.37 -39.13 -26.95
CA GLU A 159 62.48 -38.72 -28.35
C GLU A 159 63.94 -38.67 -28.81
N THR A 160 64.82 -38.15 -27.95
CA THR A 160 66.27 -38.10 -28.23
C THR A 160 66.88 -39.51 -28.29
N GLU A 161 66.50 -40.40 -27.37
CA GLU A 161 66.94 -41.81 -27.34
C GLU A 161 66.48 -42.57 -28.61
N ILE A 162 65.22 -42.38 -29.03
CA ILE A 162 64.68 -42.94 -30.28
C ILE A 162 65.45 -42.43 -31.49
N LYS A 163 65.81 -41.14 -31.51
CA LYS A 163 66.60 -40.55 -32.58
C LYS A 163 67.98 -41.22 -32.68
N PHE A 164 68.70 -41.37 -31.56
CA PHE A 164 70.02 -42.02 -31.54
C PHE A 164 69.95 -43.49 -31.98
N ILE A 165 68.97 -44.25 -31.48
CA ILE A 165 68.77 -45.62 -31.94
C ILE A 165 68.44 -45.66 -33.43
N GLY A 166 67.62 -44.73 -33.93
CA GLY A 166 67.30 -44.63 -35.35
C GLY A 166 68.53 -44.38 -36.23
N GLU A 167 69.40 -43.46 -35.82
CA GLU A 167 70.68 -43.19 -36.50
C GLU A 167 71.62 -44.42 -36.50
N GLU A 168 71.73 -45.13 -35.36
CA GLU A 168 72.50 -46.38 -35.29
C GLU A 168 71.87 -47.47 -36.19
N LEU A 169 70.54 -47.57 -36.22
CA LEU A 169 69.81 -48.56 -37.01
C LEU A 169 70.09 -48.40 -38.50
N VAL A 170 70.19 -47.15 -39.01
CA VAL A 170 70.52 -46.89 -40.42
C VAL A 170 71.88 -47.49 -40.78
N GLY A 171 72.92 -47.23 -39.98
CA GLY A 171 74.25 -47.77 -40.21
C GLY A 171 74.31 -49.29 -40.09
N VAL A 172 73.67 -49.85 -39.06
CA VAL A 172 73.59 -51.30 -38.83
C VAL A 172 72.82 -51.99 -39.96
N THR A 173 71.76 -51.37 -40.49
CA THR A 173 71.00 -51.88 -41.63
C THR A 173 71.86 -52.02 -42.88
N ASP A 174 72.69 -51.02 -43.17
CA ASP A 174 73.59 -51.04 -44.33
C ASP A 174 74.70 -52.08 -44.19
N LEU A 175 75.25 -52.26 -42.99
CA LEU A 175 76.23 -53.32 -42.71
C LEU A 175 75.60 -54.71 -42.81
N TYR A 176 74.37 -54.88 -42.35
CA TYR A 176 73.64 -56.15 -42.45
C TYR A 176 73.36 -56.52 -43.91
N LYS A 177 72.91 -55.57 -44.75
CA LYS A 177 72.70 -55.80 -46.20
C LYS A 177 73.97 -56.26 -46.92
N LYS A 178 75.15 -55.86 -46.43
CA LYS A 178 76.46 -56.27 -46.93
C LYS A 178 76.98 -57.58 -46.30
N ASN A 179 76.17 -58.27 -45.48
CA ASN A 179 76.54 -59.46 -44.70
C ASN A 179 77.75 -59.25 -43.75
N LEU A 180 77.98 -58.02 -43.29
CA LEU A 180 79.13 -57.68 -42.43
C LEU A 180 78.83 -57.81 -40.93
N ILE A 181 77.57 -58.04 -40.54
CA ILE A 181 77.15 -58.22 -39.15
C ILE A 181 76.05 -59.28 -39.00
N PRO A 182 75.90 -59.91 -37.81
CA PRO A 182 74.81 -60.86 -37.55
C PRO A 182 73.42 -60.21 -37.48
N ILE A 183 72.39 -60.89 -38.01
CA ILE A 183 70.97 -60.45 -37.97
C ILE A 183 70.46 -60.15 -36.55
N ILE A 184 70.98 -60.85 -35.54
CA ILE A 184 70.57 -60.70 -34.13
C ILE A 184 70.81 -59.26 -33.65
N ARG A 185 71.91 -58.61 -34.05
CA ARG A 185 72.22 -57.23 -33.66
C ARG A 185 71.22 -56.23 -34.25
N TYR A 186 70.87 -56.41 -35.52
CA TYR A 186 69.84 -55.60 -36.19
C TYR A 186 68.47 -55.76 -35.50
N MET A 187 68.04 -57.00 -35.25
CA MET A 187 66.75 -57.30 -34.59
C MET A 187 66.70 -56.86 -33.13
N GLN A 188 67.84 -56.77 -32.43
CA GLN A 188 67.92 -56.19 -31.09
C GLN A 188 67.61 -54.70 -31.13
N LEU A 189 68.33 -53.92 -31.94
CA LEU A 189 68.10 -52.48 -32.04
C LEU A 189 66.69 -52.16 -32.55
N GLN A 190 66.14 -52.97 -33.47
CA GLN A 190 64.77 -52.79 -33.94
C GLN A 190 63.73 -53.01 -32.83
N ARG A 191 63.92 -54.02 -31.97
CA ARG A 191 63.06 -54.24 -30.79
C ARG A 191 63.23 -53.14 -29.76
N ASP A 192 64.44 -52.65 -29.55
CA ASP A 192 64.71 -51.55 -28.62
C ASP A 192 64.02 -50.26 -29.10
N GLN A 193 64.11 -49.93 -30.40
CA GLN A 193 63.39 -48.81 -30.98
C GLN A 193 61.87 -48.92 -30.79
N ALA A 194 61.29 -50.10 -31.09
CA ALA A 194 59.86 -50.34 -30.92
C ALA A 194 59.42 -50.22 -29.45
N LYS A 195 60.25 -50.70 -28.51
CA LYS A 195 60.00 -50.54 -27.07
C LYS A 195 60.00 -49.08 -26.66
N LEU A 196 61.01 -48.30 -27.07
CA LEU A 196 61.08 -46.87 -26.77
C LEU A 196 59.91 -46.08 -27.36
N GLN A 197 59.45 -46.42 -28.57
CA GLN A 197 58.26 -45.82 -29.17
C GLN A 197 56.99 -46.15 -28.35
N GLY A 198 56.87 -47.37 -27.83
CA GLY A 198 55.80 -47.75 -26.91
C GLY A 198 55.82 -46.93 -25.62
N ASP A 199 57.00 -46.77 -25.00
CA ASP A 199 57.19 -45.95 -23.79
C ASP A 199 56.87 -44.48 -24.06
N LEU A 200 57.27 -43.93 -25.22
CA LEU A 200 56.93 -42.57 -25.65
C LEU A 200 55.41 -42.40 -25.77
N GLY A 201 54.72 -43.35 -26.41
CA GLY A 201 53.26 -43.34 -26.52
C GLY A 201 52.57 -43.37 -25.16
N HIS A 202 53.12 -44.11 -24.20
CA HIS A 202 52.63 -44.14 -22.82
C HIS A 202 52.75 -42.77 -22.14
N LEU A 203 53.92 -42.12 -22.24
CA LEU A 203 54.16 -40.78 -21.68
C LEU A 203 53.25 -39.71 -22.30
N ILE A 204 53.04 -39.76 -23.63
CA ILE A 204 52.09 -38.88 -24.31
C ILE A 204 50.68 -39.03 -23.73
N ALA A 205 50.24 -40.28 -23.51
CA ALA A 205 48.94 -40.55 -22.92
C ALA A 205 48.84 -40.06 -21.46
N GLU A 206 49.93 -40.13 -20.68
CA GLU A 206 49.99 -39.58 -19.33
C GLU A 206 49.87 -38.06 -19.31
N VAL A 207 50.62 -37.36 -20.17
CA VAL A 207 50.51 -35.90 -20.32
C VAL A 207 49.09 -35.50 -20.71
N ALA A 208 48.47 -36.23 -21.65
CA ALA A 208 47.09 -35.98 -22.06
C ALA A 208 46.10 -36.16 -20.88
N ARG A 209 46.24 -37.23 -20.09
CA ARG A 209 45.42 -37.46 -18.88
C ARG A 209 45.58 -36.33 -17.85
N ALA A 210 46.81 -35.88 -17.60
CA ALA A 210 47.07 -34.79 -16.68
C ALA A 210 46.43 -33.46 -17.14
N ARG A 211 46.43 -33.17 -18.46
CA ARG A 211 45.76 -31.99 -19.03
C ARG A 211 44.23 -32.03 -18.89
N VAL A 212 43.63 -33.21 -19.07
CA VAL A 212 42.18 -33.40 -18.82
C VAL A 212 41.85 -33.11 -17.37
N LYS A 213 42.65 -33.63 -16.43
CA LYS A 213 42.49 -33.37 -14.99
C LYS A 213 42.61 -31.88 -14.62
N ILE A 214 43.48 -31.12 -15.28
CA ILE A 214 43.54 -29.66 -15.14
C ILE A 214 42.21 -29.04 -15.58
N SER A 215 41.73 -29.41 -16.76
CA SER A 215 40.47 -28.87 -17.32
C SER A 215 39.27 -29.17 -16.41
N GLU A 216 39.17 -30.38 -15.87
CA GLU A 216 38.15 -30.75 -14.88
C GLU A 216 38.26 -29.91 -13.61
N THR A 217 39.47 -29.67 -13.11
CA THR A 217 39.70 -28.87 -11.90
C THR A 217 39.38 -27.38 -12.15
N GLU A 218 39.64 -26.85 -13.34
CA GLU A 218 39.25 -25.49 -13.75
C GLU A 218 37.73 -25.34 -13.80
N LEU A 219 37.03 -26.34 -14.35
CA LEU A 219 35.56 -26.37 -14.33
C LEU A 219 35.02 -26.40 -12.90
N GLN A 220 35.65 -27.13 -11.98
CA GLN A 220 35.28 -27.10 -10.55
C GLN A 220 35.45 -25.70 -9.93
N VAL A 221 36.50 -24.95 -10.30
CA VAL A 221 36.69 -23.56 -9.83
C VAL A 221 35.56 -22.66 -10.33
N ILE A 222 35.12 -22.84 -11.58
CA ILE A 222 33.99 -22.08 -12.15
C ILE A 222 32.68 -22.47 -11.46
N GLN A 223 32.47 -23.76 -11.21
CA GLN A 223 31.28 -24.29 -10.54
C GLN A 223 31.08 -23.66 -9.16
N ILE A 224 32.15 -23.49 -8.37
CA ILE A 224 32.09 -22.82 -7.05
C ILE A 224 31.47 -21.42 -7.15
N ASP A 225 31.86 -20.63 -8.15
CA ASP A 225 31.29 -19.28 -8.32
C ASP A 225 29.83 -19.33 -8.80
N GLN A 226 29.48 -20.28 -9.66
CA GLN A 226 28.11 -20.46 -10.17
C GLN A 226 27.14 -20.93 -9.08
N ASP A 227 27.55 -21.91 -8.26
CA ASP A 227 26.76 -22.42 -7.15
C ASP A 227 26.53 -21.31 -6.12
N PHE A 228 27.60 -20.59 -5.75
CA PHE A 228 27.51 -19.45 -4.84
C PHE A 228 26.57 -18.37 -5.38
N ARG A 229 26.68 -18.01 -6.66
CA ARG A 229 25.81 -17.00 -7.27
C ARG A 229 24.34 -17.44 -7.28
N THR A 230 24.09 -18.71 -7.57
CA THR A 230 22.73 -19.27 -7.57
C THR A 230 22.12 -19.26 -6.16
N GLU A 231 22.91 -19.64 -5.16
CA GLU A 231 22.53 -19.58 -3.75
C GLU A 231 22.18 -18.15 -3.33
N VAL A 232 23.06 -17.19 -3.61
CA VAL A 232 22.86 -15.76 -3.30
C VAL A 232 21.61 -15.20 -3.97
N LEU A 233 21.40 -15.50 -5.26
CA LEU A 233 20.21 -15.02 -5.98
C LEU A 233 18.91 -15.60 -5.43
N ARG A 234 18.92 -16.86 -4.98
CA ARG A 234 17.78 -17.49 -4.32
C ARG A 234 17.50 -16.84 -2.96
N GLU A 235 18.53 -16.71 -2.11
CA GLU A 235 18.40 -16.02 -0.81
C GLU A 235 17.91 -14.58 -0.99
N LEU A 236 18.41 -13.87 -2.02
CA LEU A 236 18.04 -12.49 -2.31
C LEU A 236 16.56 -12.38 -2.71
N ARG A 237 16.08 -13.25 -3.59
CA ARG A 237 14.66 -13.26 -3.99
C ARG A 237 13.75 -13.53 -2.78
N ASP A 238 14.12 -14.49 -1.93
CA ASP A 238 13.35 -14.81 -0.72
C ASP A 238 13.34 -13.65 0.28
N ALA A 239 14.50 -13.01 0.48
CA ALA A 239 14.62 -11.83 1.34
C ALA A 239 13.77 -10.67 0.80
N GLN A 240 13.85 -10.38 -0.50
CA GLN A 240 13.07 -9.30 -1.14
C GLN A 240 11.56 -9.52 -1.05
N GLY A 241 11.09 -10.77 -1.24
CA GLY A 241 9.68 -11.10 -1.06
C GLY A 241 9.20 -10.82 0.37
N ARG A 242 9.98 -11.23 1.36
CA ARG A 242 9.67 -10.97 2.78
C ARG A 242 9.77 -9.49 3.17
N ILE A 243 10.74 -8.75 2.60
CA ILE A 243 10.86 -7.31 2.80
C ILE A 243 9.63 -6.59 2.26
N ALA A 244 9.15 -6.95 1.08
CA ALA A 244 7.93 -6.37 0.51
C ALA A 244 6.72 -6.61 1.42
N GLU A 245 6.55 -7.85 1.91
CA GLU A 245 5.50 -8.18 2.87
C GLU A 245 5.60 -7.39 4.18
N LEU A 246 6.80 -7.32 4.77
CA LEU A 246 7.02 -6.60 6.02
C LEU A 246 6.81 -5.09 5.86
N ARG A 247 7.15 -4.49 4.72
CA ARG A 247 6.88 -3.08 4.44
C ARG A 247 5.38 -2.77 4.50
N GLU A 248 4.55 -3.62 3.89
CA GLU A 248 3.09 -3.48 3.99
C GLU A 248 2.59 -3.66 5.43
N ARG A 249 3.16 -4.62 6.17
CA ARG A 249 2.84 -4.81 7.59
C ARG A 249 3.25 -3.62 8.46
N VAL A 250 4.38 -2.96 8.16
CA VAL A 250 4.79 -1.72 8.84
C VAL A 250 3.76 -0.63 8.58
N THR A 251 3.36 -0.42 7.32
CA THR A 251 2.33 0.58 6.97
C THR A 251 1.03 0.33 7.73
N ALA A 252 0.57 -0.93 7.80
CA ALA A 252 -0.63 -1.30 8.53
C ALA A 252 -0.49 -1.07 10.06
N ALA A 253 0.65 -1.47 10.64
CA ALA A 253 0.92 -1.26 12.07
C ALA A 253 1.07 0.23 12.44
N GLU A 254 1.62 1.05 11.54
CA GLU A 254 1.70 2.50 11.71
C GLU A 254 0.32 3.16 11.60
N ASP A 255 -0.53 2.71 10.70
CA ASP A 255 -1.93 3.19 10.62
C ASP A 255 -2.67 2.83 11.91
N GLN A 256 -2.52 1.60 12.41
CA GLN A 256 -3.09 1.19 13.68
C GLN A 256 -2.56 2.03 14.85
N LEU A 257 -1.26 2.36 14.86
CA LEU A 257 -0.67 3.24 15.89
C LEU A 257 -1.21 4.66 15.81
N ARG A 258 -1.41 5.21 14.61
CA ARG A 258 -2.04 6.53 14.43
C ARG A 258 -3.48 6.56 14.94
N ARG A 259 -4.23 5.46 14.77
CA ARG A 259 -5.62 5.34 15.24
C ARG A 259 -5.77 5.24 16.76
N VAL A 260 -4.69 4.97 17.49
CA VAL A 260 -4.69 5.07 18.96
C VAL A 260 -5.05 6.49 19.42
N ASP A 261 -4.71 7.50 18.63
CA ASP A 261 -5.09 8.88 18.85
C ASP A 261 -6.44 9.17 18.20
N ILE A 262 -7.45 9.45 19.02
CA ILE A 262 -8.79 9.81 18.58
C ILE A 262 -8.89 11.33 18.49
N ILE A 263 -9.04 11.84 17.26
CA ILE A 263 -9.09 13.27 16.95
C ILE A 263 -10.51 13.73 16.59
N ALA A 264 -10.77 15.03 16.73
CA ALA A 264 -12.03 15.65 16.35
C ALA A 264 -12.19 15.78 14.83
N PRO A 265 -13.24 15.22 14.21
CA PRO A 265 -13.51 15.38 12.77
C PRO A 265 -14.13 16.73 12.37
N GLN A 266 -14.45 17.59 13.34
CA GLN A 266 -14.93 18.97 13.13
C GLN A 266 -14.82 19.76 14.43
N SER A 267 -14.79 21.09 14.32
CA SER A 267 -14.90 21.99 15.48
C SER A 267 -16.33 21.98 16.03
N GLY A 268 -16.48 21.98 17.37
CA GLY A 268 -17.79 21.93 18.00
C GLY A 268 -17.74 21.77 19.51
N THR A 269 -18.83 21.26 20.08
CA THR A 269 -18.95 20.92 21.50
C THR A 269 -19.09 19.41 21.63
N VAL A 270 -18.38 18.82 22.58
CA VAL A 270 -18.46 17.38 22.90
C VAL A 270 -19.79 17.06 23.57
N HIS A 271 -20.47 16.04 23.07
CA HIS A 271 -21.76 15.57 23.56
C HIS A 271 -21.79 14.03 23.62
N GLN A 272 -22.50 13.45 24.59
CA GLN A 272 -22.63 12.01 24.79
C GLN A 272 -21.29 11.28 24.86
N LEU A 273 -20.37 11.76 25.69
CA LEU A 273 -19.15 11.03 26.01
C LEU A 273 -19.49 9.72 26.73
N SER A 274 -19.23 8.58 26.09
CA SER A 274 -19.54 7.25 26.64
C SER A 274 -18.53 6.81 27.70
N VAL A 275 -17.27 7.23 27.58
CA VAL A 275 -16.17 6.77 28.45
C VAL A 275 -15.72 7.88 29.39
N HIS A 276 -15.78 7.60 30.68
CA HIS A 276 -15.51 8.57 31.74
C HIS A 276 -14.28 8.23 32.58
N THR A 277 -13.68 7.05 32.37
CA THR A 277 -12.57 6.54 33.19
C THR A 277 -11.41 6.06 32.33
N VAL A 278 -10.19 6.39 32.76
CA VAL A 278 -8.97 5.77 32.24
C VAL A 278 -8.95 4.29 32.63
N GLY A 279 -8.57 3.42 31.70
CA GLY A 279 -8.68 1.96 31.85
C GLY A 279 -10.03 1.37 31.43
N GLY A 280 -11.00 2.21 31.05
CA GLY A 280 -12.24 1.76 30.41
C GLY A 280 -11.97 1.08 29.06
N VAL A 281 -12.81 0.12 28.69
CA VAL A 281 -12.68 -0.63 27.42
C VAL A 281 -13.71 -0.12 26.43
N ILE A 282 -13.27 0.18 25.22
CA ILE A 282 -14.10 0.55 24.07
C ILE A 282 -14.23 -0.67 23.17
N ALA A 283 -15.46 -1.05 22.82
CA ALA A 283 -15.74 -2.12 21.89
C ALA A 283 -15.50 -1.70 20.43
N ASN A 284 -15.39 -2.69 19.54
CA ASN A 284 -15.23 -2.45 18.11
C ASN A 284 -16.44 -1.69 17.53
N GLY A 285 -16.18 -0.55 16.87
CA GLY A 285 -17.21 0.27 16.24
C GLY A 285 -18.06 1.07 17.23
N GLU A 286 -17.71 1.07 18.51
CA GLU A 286 -18.45 1.80 19.53
C GLU A 286 -18.32 3.32 19.33
N THR A 287 -19.42 4.04 19.57
CA THR A 287 -19.43 5.50 19.55
C THR A 287 -18.90 6.03 20.87
N VAL A 288 -17.74 6.66 20.81
CA VAL A 288 -17.04 7.20 21.98
C VAL A 288 -17.66 8.53 22.40
N MET A 289 -17.98 9.38 21.43
CA MET A 289 -18.63 10.67 21.65
C MET A 289 -19.24 11.22 20.36
N GLN A 290 -19.97 12.33 20.48
CA GLN A 290 -20.53 13.09 19.38
C GLN A 290 -20.03 14.53 19.44
N ILE A 291 -19.76 15.11 18.28
CA ILE A 291 -19.37 16.52 18.18
C ILE A 291 -20.48 17.30 17.50
N VAL A 292 -21.09 18.21 18.25
CA VAL A 292 -22.13 19.12 17.78
C VAL A 292 -21.47 20.44 17.39
N PRO A 293 -21.54 20.89 16.12
CA PRO A 293 -20.88 22.14 15.73
C PRO A 293 -21.43 23.35 16.49
N ARG A 294 -20.56 24.34 16.73
CA ARG A 294 -20.91 25.58 17.47
C ARG A 294 -21.55 26.64 16.58
N SER A 295 -21.23 26.61 15.29
CA SER A 295 -21.62 27.59 14.28
C SER A 295 -22.32 26.85 13.16
N ASP A 296 -23.53 26.38 13.43
CA ASP A 296 -24.39 25.84 12.40
C ASP A 296 -25.34 26.93 11.92
N ASP A 297 -25.35 27.15 10.61
CA ASP A 297 -26.44 27.84 9.95
C ASP A 297 -27.73 27.10 10.34
N LEU A 298 -28.68 27.83 10.91
CA LEU A 298 -29.95 27.25 11.30
C LEU A 298 -30.83 27.18 10.06
N VAL A 299 -31.29 25.97 9.75
CA VAL A 299 -32.21 25.72 8.65
C VAL A 299 -33.54 25.28 9.23
N VAL A 300 -34.62 25.63 8.53
CA VAL A 300 -35.95 25.13 8.89
C VAL A 300 -36.21 23.85 8.12
N GLU A 301 -36.47 22.78 8.87
CA GLU A 301 -36.95 21.54 8.30
C GLU A 301 -38.47 21.55 8.31
N ALA A 302 -39.08 21.76 7.15
CA ALA A 302 -40.53 21.83 7.00
C ALA A 302 -41.09 20.54 6.37
N LYS A 303 -42.27 20.14 6.81
CA LYS A 303 -43.00 18.95 6.33
C LYS A 303 -44.02 19.38 5.28
N VAL A 304 -43.83 18.96 4.05
CA VAL A 304 -44.70 19.28 2.91
C VAL A 304 -45.56 18.07 2.55
N ALA A 305 -46.85 18.30 2.27
CA ALA A 305 -47.75 17.25 1.83
C ALA A 305 -47.38 16.75 0.42
N PRO A 306 -47.53 15.44 0.11
CA PRO A 306 -47.14 14.88 -1.19
C PRO A 306 -47.85 15.51 -2.39
N GLN A 307 -49.05 16.06 -2.18
CA GLN A 307 -49.83 16.75 -3.21
C GLN A 307 -49.25 18.11 -3.62
N ASP A 308 -48.42 18.71 -2.75
CA ASP A 308 -47.89 20.07 -2.93
C ASP A 308 -46.43 20.08 -3.40
N ILE A 309 -45.76 18.92 -3.46
CA ILE A 309 -44.35 18.79 -3.84
C ILE A 309 -44.06 19.25 -5.27
N ASP A 310 -44.98 18.96 -6.21
CA ASP A 310 -44.91 19.31 -7.63
C ASP A 310 -44.90 20.84 -7.89
N GLN A 311 -45.17 21.63 -6.86
CA GLN A 311 -45.25 23.09 -6.94
C GLN A 311 -43.97 23.77 -6.42
N LEU A 312 -43.06 23.00 -5.81
CA LEU A 312 -41.84 23.50 -5.17
C LEU A 312 -40.64 23.40 -6.12
N ALA A 313 -39.71 24.35 -6.00
CA ALA A 313 -38.44 24.35 -6.72
C ALA A 313 -37.31 24.76 -5.78
N VAL A 314 -36.16 24.09 -5.90
CA VAL A 314 -34.94 24.52 -5.21
C VAL A 314 -34.59 25.95 -5.63
N GLY A 315 -34.32 26.82 -4.67
CA GLY A 315 -34.12 28.26 -4.85
C GLY A 315 -35.38 29.12 -4.71
N ALA A 316 -36.57 28.52 -4.49
CA ALA A 316 -37.79 29.29 -4.24
C ALA A 316 -37.64 30.20 -3.02
N LYS A 317 -38.14 31.43 -3.13
CA LYS A 317 -38.20 32.36 -1.99
C LYS A 317 -39.21 31.84 -0.99
N THR A 318 -38.83 31.89 0.27
CA THR A 318 -39.64 31.41 1.38
C THR A 318 -39.73 32.51 2.44
N VAL A 319 -40.84 32.51 3.16
CA VAL A 319 -41.02 33.32 4.34
C VAL A 319 -41.22 32.38 5.52
N VAL A 320 -40.32 32.45 6.49
CA VAL A 320 -40.37 31.65 7.71
C VAL A 320 -40.95 32.50 8.83
N ARG A 321 -42.01 31.99 9.46
CA ARG A 321 -42.59 32.54 10.67
C ARG A 321 -42.28 31.63 11.85
N ILE A 322 -41.52 32.14 12.81
CA ILE A 322 -41.15 31.38 14.00
C ILE A 322 -42.30 31.45 15.01
N MET A 323 -42.79 30.29 15.45
CA MET A 323 -43.94 30.19 16.36
C MET A 323 -43.54 30.21 17.84
N ALA A 324 -42.24 30.18 18.13
CA ALA A 324 -41.69 30.30 19.48
C ALA A 324 -41.58 31.77 19.90
N GLY A 325 -42.63 32.36 20.47
CA GLY A 325 -42.59 33.74 20.99
C GLY A 325 -43.93 34.48 20.93
N ASN A 326 -43.90 35.80 21.14
CA ASN A 326 -45.09 36.64 21.04
C ASN A 326 -45.39 36.94 19.56
N GLN A 327 -46.42 36.27 19.01
CA GLN A 327 -46.80 36.30 17.59
C GLN A 327 -47.08 37.70 17.02
N ARG A 328 -47.35 38.70 17.86
CA ARG A 328 -47.66 40.08 17.42
C ARG A 328 -46.42 40.93 17.11
N THR A 329 -45.25 40.54 17.60
CA THR A 329 -43.99 41.31 17.47
C THR A 329 -42.93 40.57 16.66
N MET A 330 -43.20 39.34 16.22
CA MET A 330 -42.26 38.51 15.50
C MET A 330 -42.17 38.95 14.03
N PRO A 331 -41.00 39.35 13.51
CA PRO A 331 -40.84 39.64 12.09
C PRO A 331 -40.85 38.34 11.27
N ASP A 332 -41.43 38.43 10.07
CA ASP A 332 -41.33 37.39 9.05
C ASP A 332 -39.89 37.37 8.49
N ILE A 333 -39.26 36.19 8.45
CA ILE A 333 -37.85 36.03 8.01
C ILE A 333 -37.82 35.47 6.60
N GLY A 334 -37.16 36.15 5.69
CA GLY A 334 -36.86 35.63 4.36
C GLY A 334 -35.91 34.44 4.42
N GLY A 335 -36.17 33.44 3.58
CA GLY A 335 -35.28 32.32 3.37
C GLY A 335 -35.36 31.79 1.95
N ALA A 336 -34.53 30.81 1.62
CA ALA A 336 -34.57 30.13 0.34
C ALA A 336 -34.67 28.60 0.54
N LEU A 337 -35.49 27.95 -0.28
CA LEU A 337 -35.59 26.50 -0.30
C LEU A 337 -34.28 25.91 -0.85
N THR A 338 -33.44 25.30 -0.01
CA THR A 338 -32.13 24.78 -0.43
C THR A 338 -32.19 23.33 -0.85
N ARG A 339 -33.03 22.52 -0.22
CA ARG A 339 -33.12 21.09 -0.51
C ARG A 339 -34.54 20.56 -0.35
N ILE A 340 -34.92 19.69 -1.28
CA ILE A 340 -36.12 18.86 -1.22
C ILE A 340 -35.66 17.42 -1.06
N SER A 341 -36.12 16.71 -0.04
CA SER A 341 -35.82 15.28 0.13
C SER A 341 -36.44 14.46 -1.00
N ALA A 342 -35.68 13.51 -1.54
CA ALA A 342 -36.14 12.64 -2.61
C ALA A 342 -37.12 11.55 -2.10
N ASP A 343 -37.09 11.26 -0.79
CA ASP A 343 -37.83 10.16 -0.19
C ASP A 343 -39.05 10.64 0.60
N LEU A 344 -40.17 9.95 0.37
CA LEU A 344 -41.42 10.14 1.11
C LEU A 344 -41.29 9.50 2.50
N THR A 345 -41.31 10.32 3.55
CA THR A 345 -41.22 9.86 4.94
C THR A 345 -42.62 9.75 5.55
N ARG A 346 -42.84 8.76 6.42
CA ARG A 346 -44.11 8.58 7.15
C ARG A 346 -43.90 8.86 8.62
N GLU A 347 -44.83 9.61 9.22
CA GLU A 347 -44.78 9.88 10.65
C GLU A 347 -45.19 8.61 11.45
N PRO A 348 -44.38 8.14 12.42
CA PRO A 348 -44.63 6.87 13.11
C PRO A 348 -45.96 6.81 13.88
N GLN A 349 -46.50 7.95 14.31
CA GLN A 349 -47.71 8.02 15.13
C GLN A 349 -48.99 8.20 14.31
N THR A 350 -48.95 8.96 13.22
CA THR A 350 -50.13 9.37 12.44
C THR A 350 -50.19 8.70 11.06
N ASN A 351 -49.12 8.01 10.65
CA ASN A 351 -48.94 7.40 9.32
C ASN A 351 -49.16 8.39 8.15
N LEU A 352 -49.12 9.70 8.43
CA LEU A 352 -49.17 10.73 7.40
C LEU A 352 -47.84 10.76 6.66
N ALA A 353 -47.93 10.71 5.33
CA ALA A 353 -46.77 10.75 4.45
C ALA A 353 -46.44 12.21 4.13
N TYR A 354 -45.17 12.60 4.25
CA TYR A 354 -44.69 13.96 3.99
C TYR A 354 -43.31 13.93 3.35
N TYR A 355 -43.00 14.97 2.58
CA TYR A 355 -41.64 15.26 2.13
C TYR A 355 -40.99 16.25 3.08
N VAL A 356 -39.73 15.99 3.39
CA VAL A 356 -38.92 16.93 4.17
C VAL A 356 -38.30 17.94 3.22
N VAL A 357 -38.49 19.22 3.50
CA VAL A 357 -37.83 20.31 2.78
C VAL A 357 -36.98 21.13 3.74
N ARG A 358 -35.78 21.52 3.31
CA ARG A 358 -34.87 22.36 4.09
C ARG A 358 -34.80 23.76 3.52
N VAL A 359 -35.02 24.73 4.38
CA VAL A 359 -35.05 26.15 4.05
C VAL A 359 -33.93 26.85 4.81
N ALA A 360 -33.01 27.49 4.09
CA ALA A 360 -31.98 28.31 4.69
C ALA A 360 -32.56 29.70 5.00
N LEU A 361 -32.32 30.18 6.23
CA LEU A 361 -32.71 31.51 6.67
C LEU A 361 -31.69 32.54 6.15
N ASP A 362 -32.15 33.73 5.79
CA ASP A 362 -31.25 34.82 5.41
C ASP A 362 -30.50 35.36 6.66
N PRO A 363 -29.15 35.33 6.69
CA PRO A 363 -28.35 35.84 7.80
C PRO A 363 -28.58 37.33 8.12
N GLN A 364 -28.99 38.13 7.14
CA GLN A 364 -29.23 39.56 7.34
C GLN A 364 -30.57 39.84 8.03
N GLU A 365 -31.58 39.00 7.77
CA GLU A 365 -32.92 39.15 8.35
C GLU A 365 -33.06 38.46 9.71
N THR A 366 -32.20 37.47 9.99
CA THR A 366 -32.11 36.85 11.32
C THR A 366 -31.59 37.80 12.40
N GLY A 367 -30.82 38.84 12.03
CA GLY A 367 -30.44 39.93 12.94
C GLY A 367 -31.61 40.81 13.41
N ARG A 368 -32.78 40.74 12.73
CA ARG A 368 -33.99 41.52 13.08
C ARG A 368 -34.78 40.93 14.25
N LEU A 369 -34.40 39.74 14.74
CA LEU A 369 -35.04 39.07 15.87
C LEU A 369 -34.64 39.60 17.26
N GLY A 370 -33.80 40.63 17.33
CA GLY A 370 -33.41 41.26 18.59
C GLY A 370 -32.73 40.26 19.54
N ASP A 371 -33.19 40.17 20.79
CA ASP A 371 -32.59 39.35 21.85
C ASP A 371 -32.92 37.83 21.76
N LEU A 372 -33.74 37.40 20.81
CA LEU A 372 -34.15 35.99 20.72
C LEU A 372 -33.06 35.15 20.03
N LYS A 373 -32.29 34.39 20.82
CA LYS A 373 -31.38 33.38 20.28
C LYS A 373 -32.17 32.19 19.75
N LEU A 374 -32.07 31.93 18.45
CA LEU A 374 -32.65 30.75 17.82
C LEU A 374 -31.95 29.49 18.34
N VAL A 375 -32.73 28.49 18.73
CA VAL A 375 -32.23 27.19 19.23
C VAL A 375 -32.84 26.07 18.40
N PRO A 376 -32.08 25.00 18.08
CA PRO A 376 -32.64 23.81 17.45
C PRO A 376 -33.85 23.26 18.23
N GLY A 377 -34.91 22.89 17.52
CA GLY A 377 -36.16 22.36 18.08
C GLY A 377 -37.30 23.37 18.18
N MET A 378 -37.10 24.66 17.87
CA MET A 378 -38.19 25.64 17.84
C MET A 378 -39.18 25.36 16.68
N PRO A 379 -40.51 25.41 16.93
CA PRO A 379 -41.51 25.28 15.87
C PRO A 379 -41.54 26.54 14.99
N ALA A 380 -41.66 26.33 13.68
CA ALA A 380 -41.78 27.38 12.68
C ALA A 380 -42.78 26.97 11.59
N GLU A 381 -43.43 27.93 10.96
CA GLU A 381 -44.19 27.72 9.72
C GLU A 381 -43.45 28.36 8.56
N THR A 382 -43.33 27.62 7.47
CA THR A 382 -42.65 28.09 6.27
C THR A 382 -43.67 28.26 5.15
N PHE A 383 -43.73 29.46 4.60
CA PHE A 383 -44.49 29.82 3.42
C PHE A 383 -43.55 29.77 2.22
N ILE A 384 -43.66 28.74 1.39
CA ILE A 384 -42.80 28.54 0.23
C ILE A 384 -43.52 29.06 -1.01
N GLN A 385 -42.94 30.04 -1.70
CA GLN A 385 -43.52 30.58 -2.93
C GLN A 385 -43.53 29.50 -4.02
N THR A 386 -44.70 29.24 -4.60
CA THR A 386 -44.84 28.26 -5.67
C THR A 386 -44.35 28.81 -7.00
N GLN A 387 -44.01 27.92 -7.94
CA GLN A 387 -43.72 28.33 -9.31
C GLN A 387 -44.92 29.07 -9.92
N GLN A 388 -44.64 30.12 -10.69
CA GLN A 388 -45.66 30.90 -11.39
C GLN A 388 -46.37 29.99 -12.39
N ARG A 389 -47.65 29.70 -12.13
CA ARG A 389 -48.52 28.98 -13.05
C ARG A 389 -49.65 29.88 -13.50
N THR A 390 -50.13 29.64 -14.72
CA THR A 390 -51.28 30.34 -15.27
C THR A 390 -52.58 29.68 -14.79
N PRO A 391 -53.68 30.43 -14.58
CA PRO A 391 -54.99 29.84 -14.28
C PRO A 391 -55.41 28.74 -15.26
N LEU A 392 -54.98 28.86 -16.52
CA LEU A 392 -55.23 27.89 -17.59
C LEU A 392 -54.57 26.53 -17.31
N GLU A 393 -53.31 26.50 -16.86
CA GLU A 393 -52.59 25.26 -16.49
C GLU A 393 -53.27 24.50 -15.34
N TYR A 394 -53.82 25.21 -14.36
CA TYR A 394 -54.48 24.59 -13.21
C TYR A 394 -55.78 23.86 -13.60
N LEU A 395 -56.52 24.40 -14.58
CA LEU A 395 -57.77 23.82 -15.09
C LEU A 395 -57.54 22.65 -16.07
N LEU A 396 -56.46 22.69 -16.85
CA LEU A 396 -56.17 21.69 -17.90
C LEU A 396 -55.36 20.47 -17.41
N LYS A 397 -54.61 20.58 -16.31
CA LYS A 397 -53.79 19.48 -15.75
C LYS A 397 -54.58 18.18 -15.47
N PRO A 398 -55.74 18.18 -14.78
CA PRO A 398 -56.46 16.94 -14.48
C PRO A 398 -56.99 16.23 -15.74
N PHE A 399 -57.34 16.98 -16.79
CA PHE A 399 -57.76 16.42 -18.08
C PHE A 399 -56.58 15.78 -18.84
N GLN A 400 -55.42 16.44 -18.86
CA GLN A 400 -54.22 15.88 -19.48
C GLN A 400 -53.72 14.63 -18.74
N GLU A 401 -53.75 14.64 -17.40
CA GLU A 401 -53.35 13.48 -16.60
C GLU A 401 -54.31 12.29 -16.78
N GLN A 402 -55.63 12.52 -16.91
CA GLN A 402 -56.59 11.46 -17.23
C GLN A 402 -56.39 10.87 -18.63
N ILE A 403 -56.11 11.71 -19.64
CA ILE A 403 -55.83 11.25 -21.01
C ILE A 403 -54.51 10.46 -21.03
N ALA A 404 -53.45 10.96 -20.38
CA ALA A 404 -52.17 10.26 -20.28
C ALA A 404 -52.27 8.93 -19.51
N ARG A 405 -53.15 8.83 -18.51
CA ARG A 405 -53.42 7.60 -17.75
C ARG A 405 -54.20 6.58 -18.60
N ALA A 406 -55.14 7.04 -19.43
CA ALA A 406 -55.87 6.19 -20.39
C ALA A 406 -55.00 5.67 -21.56
N PHE A 407 -53.91 6.37 -21.90
CA PHE A 407 -52.94 5.92 -22.92
C PHE A 407 -51.78 5.07 -22.38
N ARG A 408 -51.63 4.93 -21.06
CA ARG A 408 -50.60 4.09 -20.41
C ARG A 408 -51.11 2.72 -19.97
N GLU A 409 -52.41 2.46 -20.00
CA GLU A 409 -52.96 1.11 -19.90
C GLU A 409 -52.98 0.44 -21.29
N ARG A 410 -51.85 -0.14 -21.67
CA ARG A 410 -51.75 -1.28 -22.59
C ARG A 410 -50.57 -2.14 -22.25
#